data_AF-A0AAD9PI18-F1
#
_entry.id   AF-A0AAD9PI18-F1
#
_cell.length_a   1.000
_cell.length_b   1.000
_cell.length_c   1.000
_cell.angle_alpha   90.00
_cell.angle_beta   90.00
_cell.angle_gamma   90.00
#
_symmetry.space_group_name_H-M   'P 1'
#
loop_
_entity.id
_entity.type
_entity.pdbx_description
1 polymer ?
#
loop_
_entity_poly.entity_id
_entity_poly.type
_entity_poly.pdbx_seq_one_letter_code
_entity_poly.pdbx_strand_id
1 'polypeptide(L)'
;MVSLSCKCVLSFVTYFLLVDKISCNSIGSDSIAIDGLIVEERDRFTLYKINLVDVPKGVCAEDIKVDLIGSQFAHVTTGVSGIEWKVKLHQTIPPEVIFYPEYAAKMVTHNFMGSVWEVTFRIPKYYHLSPILYEDKQL
;
A
#
# COMPACT_ATOMS: atom_id res chain seq x y z
N MET A 1 11.43 30.48 16.02
CA MET A 1 10.82 30.83 14.72
C MET A 1 11.40 29.86 13.69
N VAL A 2 10.72 28.75 13.42
CA VAL A 2 11.19 27.74 12.46
C VAL A 2 10.01 27.42 11.55
N SER A 3 10.03 28.00 10.34
CA SER A 3 9.09 27.70 9.27
C SER A 3 9.79 26.75 8.31
N LEU A 4 9.51 25.45 8.41
CA LEU A 4 9.84 24.52 7.34
C LEU A 4 8.74 24.63 6.29
N SER A 5 9.05 25.34 5.22
CA SER A 5 8.20 25.47 4.04
C SER A 5 8.18 24.15 3.27
N CYS A 6 7.09 23.39 3.41
CA CYS A 6 6.78 22.28 2.53
C CYS A 6 6.31 22.85 1.18
N LYS A 7 7.21 22.92 0.19
CA LYS A 7 6.88 23.34 -1.17
C LYS A 7 6.32 22.15 -1.95
N CYS A 8 5.01 21.91 -1.85
CA CYS A 8 4.28 21.14 -2.87
C CYS A 8 3.80 22.10 -3.95
N VAL A 9 4.45 22.03 -5.11
CA VAL A 9 4.16 22.80 -6.31
C VAL A 9 2.73 22.46 -6.77
N LEU A 10 1.85 23.46 -6.77
CA LEU A 10 0.56 23.41 -7.43
C LEU A 10 0.77 23.21 -8.94
N SER A 11 0.17 22.16 -9.49
CA SER A 11 -0.22 22.19 -10.89
C SER A 11 -1.64 21.64 -11.01
N PHE A 12 -2.54 22.54 -11.41
CA PHE A 12 -3.93 22.29 -11.75
C PHE A 12 -4.00 21.34 -12.95
N VAL A 13 -4.64 20.18 -12.80
CA VAL A 13 -5.33 19.52 -13.91
C VAL A 13 -6.63 18.95 -13.37
N THR A 14 -7.70 19.67 -13.67
CA THR A 14 -9.10 19.26 -13.64
C THR A 14 -9.23 17.96 -14.41
N TYR A 15 -9.70 16.85 -13.84
CA TYR A 15 -10.28 15.74 -14.63
C TYR A 15 -11.16 14.84 -13.74
N PHE A 16 -12.45 14.85 -14.08
CA PHE A 16 -13.48 13.83 -13.90
C PHE A 16 -14.09 13.58 -12.51
N LEU A 17 -15.36 13.99 -12.45
CA LEU A 17 -16.43 13.49 -11.61
C LEU A 17 -16.45 11.95 -11.63
N LEU A 18 -16.13 11.33 -10.49
CA LEU A 18 -16.71 10.06 -10.09
C LEU A 18 -17.10 10.19 -8.62
N VAL A 19 -18.40 10.42 -8.44
CA VAL A 19 -19.10 10.35 -7.16
C VAL A 19 -19.20 8.87 -6.84
N ASP A 20 -18.28 8.35 -6.04
CA ASP A 20 -18.51 7.09 -5.34
C ASP A 20 -18.67 7.39 -3.84
N LYS A 21 -19.77 6.84 -3.31
CA LYS A 21 -20.17 6.92 -1.91
C LYS A 21 -19.03 6.46 -1.01
N ILE A 22 -18.37 7.39 -0.35
CA ILE A 22 -17.47 7.07 0.75
C ILE A 22 -18.36 6.77 1.96
N SER A 23 -18.62 5.48 2.18
CA SER A 23 -19.26 5.02 3.41
C SER A 23 -18.23 5.14 4.54
N CYS A 24 -18.43 6.13 5.41
CA CYS A 24 -17.64 6.29 6.62
C CYS A 24 -17.88 5.09 7.55
N ASN A 25 -16.87 4.26 7.77
CA ASN A 25 -16.76 3.45 8.97
C ASN A 25 -15.36 3.67 9.55
N SER A 26 -15.24 4.65 10.46
CA SER A 26 -14.24 4.54 11.51
C SER A 26 -14.81 3.58 12.56
N ILE A 27 -13.99 2.65 13.05
CA ILE A 27 -14.03 1.98 14.37
C ILE A 27 -13.30 0.62 14.27
N GLY A 28 -12.28 0.45 15.11
CA GLY A 28 -11.84 -0.87 15.59
C GLY A 28 -10.49 -1.35 15.06
N SER A 29 -9.57 -1.59 16.00
CA SER A 29 -8.20 -2.11 15.86
C SER A 29 -8.09 -3.54 15.33
N ASP A 30 -9.07 -4.04 14.56
CA ASP A 30 -9.07 -5.36 13.93
C ASP A 30 -9.86 -5.36 12.61
N SER A 31 -9.96 -4.20 11.94
CA SER A 31 -10.67 -4.12 10.67
C SER A 31 -9.82 -4.70 9.53
N ILE A 32 -10.25 -5.85 9.02
CA ILE A 32 -9.80 -6.31 7.69
C ILE A 32 -10.29 -5.25 6.71
N ALA A 33 -9.37 -4.63 5.97
CA ALA A 33 -9.69 -3.62 4.99
C ALA A 33 -10.32 -4.28 3.75
N ILE A 34 -11.61 -4.61 3.86
CA ILE A 34 -12.39 -5.22 2.77
C ILE A 34 -12.98 -4.10 1.91
N ASP A 35 -13.40 -2.99 2.53
CA ASP A 35 -14.03 -1.88 1.82
C ASP A 35 -12.97 -0.98 1.18
N GLY A 36 -13.08 -0.75 -0.13
CA GLY A 36 -12.10 0.04 -0.90
C GLY A 36 -10.82 -0.68 -1.33
N LEU A 37 -10.73 -2.01 -1.15
CA LEU A 37 -9.64 -2.82 -1.71
C LEU A 37 -9.91 -3.10 -3.20
N ILE A 38 -9.03 -2.61 -4.07
CA ILE A 38 -9.01 -2.94 -5.49
C ILE A 38 -7.89 -3.94 -5.73
N VAL A 39 -8.22 -5.06 -6.39
CA VAL A 39 -7.26 -6.10 -6.75
C VAL A 39 -7.19 -6.21 -8.27
N GLU A 40 -6.00 -6.04 -8.82
CA GLU A 40 -5.75 -6.23 -10.25
C GLU A 40 -4.80 -7.40 -10.45
N GLU A 41 -5.28 -8.40 -11.18
CA GLU A 41 -4.44 -9.51 -11.60
C GLU A 41 -3.58 -9.12 -12.81
N ARG A 42 -2.27 -9.34 -12.70
CA ARG A 42 -1.32 -9.28 -13.82
C ARG A 42 -0.68 -10.66 -14.01
N ASP A 43 0.09 -10.80 -15.08
CA ASP A 43 0.72 -12.08 -15.42
C ASP A 43 1.72 -12.54 -14.35
N ARG A 44 2.59 -11.64 -13.87
CA ARG A 44 3.69 -11.98 -12.94
C ARG A 44 3.42 -11.64 -11.48
N PHE A 45 2.43 -10.79 -11.21
CA PHE A 45 2.10 -10.32 -9.87
C PHE A 45 0.62 -9.95 -9.78
N THR A 46 0.12 -9.86 -8.56
CA THR A 46 -1.18 -9.31 -8.24
C THR A 46 -0.96 -7.95 -7.58
N LEU A 47 -1.61 -6.91 -8.10
CA LEU A 47 -1.56 -5.56 -7.56
C LEU A 47 -2.71 -5.39 -6.58
N TYR A 48 -2.39 -4.96 -5.37
CA TYR A 48 -3.38 -4.62 -4.35
C TYR A 48 -3.32 -3.13 -4.12
N LYS A 49 -4.49 -2.51 -4.10
CA LYS A 49 -4.65 -1.07 -3.96
C LYS A 49 -5.68 -0.79 -2.88
N ILE A 50 -5.29 -0.06 -1.85
CA ILE A 50 -6.13 0.24 -0.68
C ILE A 50 -6.10 1.73 -0.40
N ASN A 51 -7.24 2.30 -0.05
CA ASN A 51 -7.35 3.65 0.46
C ASN A 51 -7.40 3.63 1.98
N LEU A 52 -6.33 4.14 2.61
CA LEU A 52 -6.25 4.37 4.05
C LEU A 52 -7.00 5.67 4.35
N VAL A 53 -8.09 5.59 5.09
CA VAL A 53 -8.88 6.75 5.52
C VAL A 53 -8.50 7.16 6.95
N ASP A 54 -8.80 8.41 7.30
CA ASP A 54 -8.57 8.97 8.65
C ASP A 54 -7.11 8.88 9.13
N VAL A 55 -6.15 8.92 8.20
CA VAL A 55 -4.72 8.91 8.55
C VAL A 55 -4.34 10.24 9.22
N PRO A 56 -3.74 10.23 10.42
CA PRO A 56 -3.44 11.43 11.17
C PRO A 56 -2.57 12.45 10.45
N LYS A 57 -2.78 13.72 10.77
CA LYS A 57 -1.96 14.81 10.27
C LYS A 57 -0.54 14.67 10.82
N GLY A 58 0.44 14.58 9.93
CA GLY A 58 1.85 14.40 10.28
C GLY A 58 2.42 13.06 9.85
N VAL A 59 1.58 12.11 9.44
CA VAL A 59 2.05 10.90 8.73
C VAL A 59 2.50 11.32 7.33
N CYS A 60 3.74 10.97 6.99
CA CYS A 60 4.32 11.13 5.67
C CYS A 60 4.37 9.79 4.93
N ALA A 61 4.80 9.81 3.66
CA ALA A 61 4.88 8.60 2.85
C ALA A 61 5.88 7.59 3.42
N GLU A 62 6.95 8.08 4.05
CA GLU A 62 8.01 7.26 4.64
C GLU A 62 7.56 6.54 5.93
N ASP A 63 6.49 7.05 6.55
CA ASP A 63 5.92 6.45 7.76
C ASP A 63 4.98 5.28 7.45
N ILE A 64 4.56 5.14 6.19
CA ILE A 64 3.72 4.05 5.72
C ILE A 64 4.60 2.85 5.38
N LYS A 65 4.29 1.69 5.93
CA LYS A 65 4.99 0.44 5.65
C LYS A 65 4.01 -0.65 5.27
N VAL A 66 4.46 -1.54 4.37
CA VAL A 66 3.72 -2.73 3.99
C VAL A 66 4.60 -3.95 4.26
N ASP A 67 4.21 -4.73 5.25
CA ASP A 67 4.89 -5.97 5.63
C ASP A 67 3.99 -7.17 5.34
N LEU A 68 4.57 -8.37 5.31
CA LEU A 68 3.80 -9.61 5.24
C LEU A 68 3.68 -10.23 6.62
N ILE A 69 2.46 -10.63 6.97
CA ILE A 69 2.17 -11.42 8.17
C ILE A 69 1.81 -12.83 7.72
N GLY A 70 2.75 -13.74 7.98
CA GLY A 70 2.62 -15.14 7.59
C GLY A 70 2.48 -15.29 6.08
N SER A 71 1.71 -16.29 5.66
CA SER A 71 1.56 -16.66 4.25
C SER A 71 0.37 -16.01 3.55
N GLN A 72 -0.49 -15.25 4.25
CA GLN A 72 -1.82 -14.89 3.74
C GLN A 72 -2.23 -13.44 3.97
N PHE A 73 -1.44 -12.64 4.67
CA PHE A 73 -1.82 -11.26 4.98
C PHE A 73 -0.70 -10.29 4.62
N ALA A 74 -1.06 -9.18 3.99
CA ALA A 74 -0.25 -7.98 3.97
C ALA A 74 -0.73 -7.04 5.09
N HIS A 75 0.21 -6.43 5.78
CA HIS A 75 0.00 -5.56 6.91
C HIS A 75 0.51 -4.18 6.56
N VAL A 76 -0.43 -3.24 6.41
CA VAL A 76 -0.12 -1.84 6.17
C VAL A 76 -0.14 -1.13 7.52
N THR A 77 0.96 -0.46 7.88
CA THR A 77 1.09 0.27 9.15
C THR A 77 1.49 1.70 8.89
N THR A 78 1.10 2.58 9.81
CA THR A 78 1.60 3.95 9.87
C THR A 78 2.40 4.10 11.16
N GLY A 79 3.72 4.27 11.04
CA GLY A 79 4.66 4.14 12.16
C GLY A 79 4.40 5.07 13.35
N VAL A 80 3.69 6.17 13.12
CA VAL A 80 3.43 7.20 14.14
C VAL A 80 2.08 7.03 14.85
N SER A 81 1.10 6.39 14.21
CA SER A 81 -0.29 6.44 14.68
C SER A 81 -0.83 5.16 15.29
N GLY A 82 -0.11 4.04 15.13
CA GLY A 82 -0.58 2.73 15.59
C GLY A 82 -1.82 2.23 14.84
N ILE A 83 -2.27 2.93 13.80
CA ILE A 83 -3.33 2.47 12.92
C ILE A 83 -2.73 1.47 11.95
N GLU A 84 -3.36 0.30 11.89
CA GLU A 84 -3.00 -0.82 11.05
C GLU A 84 -4.16 -1.26 10.17
N TRP A 85 -3.82 -1.75 8.98
CA TRP A 85 -4.75 -2.37 8.05
C TRP A 85 -4.21 -3.73 7.64
N LYS A 86 -5.04 -4.77 7.78
CA LYS A 86 -4.71 -6.13 7.35
C LYS A 86 -5.46 -6.43 6.07
N VAL A 87 -4.71 -6.75 5.02
CA VAL A 87 -5.22 -7.14 3.70
C VAL A 87 -5.01 -8.62 3.51
N LYS A 88 -6.10 -9.38 3.38
CA LYS A 88 -6.03 -10.80 3.05
C LYS A 88 -5.63 -10.99 1.59
N LEU A 89 -4.58 -11.76 1.35
CA LEU A 89 -4.10 -12.08 0.02
C LEU A 89 -4.96 -13.19 -0.61
N HIS A 90 -5.24 -13.08 -1.91
CA HIS A 90 -5.92 -14.15 -2.64
C HIS A 90 -5.08 -15.41 -2.80
N GLN A 91 -3.76 -15.23 -2.85
CA GLN A 91 -2.79 -16.30 -2.97
C GLN A 91 -2.08 -16.52 -1.64
N THR A 92 -1.75 -17.77 -1.35
CA THR A 92 -0.92 -18.13 -0.20
C THR A 92 0.54 -18.10 -0.63
N ILE A 93 1.36 -17.35 0.11
CA ILE A 93 2.80 -17.28 -0.08
C ILE A 93 3.43 -18.53 0.53
N PRO A 94 4.28 -19.28 -0.19
CA PRO A 94 4.96 -20.45 0.35
C PRO A 94 5.79 -20.09 1.59
N PRO A 95 5.81 -20.93 2.63
CA PRO A 95 6.46 -20.61 3.90
C PRO A 95 7.99 -20.50 3.79
N GLU A 96 8.61 -21.12 2.78
CA GLU A 96 10.06 -21.02 2.57
C GLU A 96 10.48 -19.71 1.87
N VAL A 97 9.53 -18.89 1.44
CA VAL A 97 9.78 -17.66 0.69
C VAL A 97 9.80 -16.47 1.63
N ILE A 98 10.95 -15.81 1.72
CA ILE A 98 11.07 -14.47 2.32
C ILE A 98 10.90 -13.46 1.19
N PHE A 99 9.87 -12.62 1.30
CA PHE A 99 9.56 -11.61 0.30
C PHE A 99 9.18 -10.30 1.00
N TYR A 100 9.70 -9.19 0.49
CA TYR A 100 9.35 -7.84 0.93
C TYR A 100 8.51 -7.19 -0.18
N PRO A 101 7.21 -6.92 0.06
CA PRO A 101 6.37 -6.28 -0.94
C PRO A 101 6.95 -4.96 -1.39
N GLU A 102 7.12 -4.82 -2.70
CA GLU A 102 7.28 -3.50 -3.29
C GLU A 102 5.95 -2.76 -3.17
N TYR A 103 6.00 -1.56 -2.60
CA TYR A 103 4.82 -0.71 -2.45
C TYR A 103 5.11 0.74 -2.82
N ALA A 104 4.03 1.46 -3.11
CA ALA A 104 4.00 2.90 -3.30
C ALA A 104 2.86 3.47 -2.48
N ALA A 105 3.09 4.61 -1.84
CA ALA A 105 2.07 5.35 -1.11
C ALA A 105 1.95 6.75 -1.70
N LYS A 106 0.72 7.21 -1.91
CA LYS A 106 0.44 8.57 -2.36
C LYS A 106 -0.72 9.16 -1.56
N MET A 107 -0.60 10.42 -1.18
CA MET A 107 -1.71 11.14 -0.55
C MET A 107 -2.73 11.51 -1.62
N VAL A 108 -3.97 11.08 -1.44
CA VAL A 108 -5.09 11.37 -2.36
C VAL A 108 -5.78 12.66 -1.94
N THR A 109 -6.08 12.79 -0.66
CA THR A 109 -6.71 13.99 -0.10
C THR A 109 -6.18 14.31 1.29
N HIS A 110 -6.25 15.59 1.64
CA HIS A 110 -5.90 16.09 2.97
C HIS A 110 -6.95 17.11 3.40
N ASN A 111 -7.51 16.94 4.59
CA ASN A 111 -8.50 17.85 5.16
C ASN A 111 -8.23 18.11 6.64
N PHE A 112 -9.12 18.87 7.28
CA PHE A 112 -8.96 19.19 8.70
C PHE A 112 -9.16 17.98 9.64
N MET A 113 -9.82 16.91 9.19
CA MET A 113 -10.07 15.73 10.02
C MET A 113 -8.95 14.69 9.89
N GLY A 114 -8.29 14.61 8.74
CA GLY A 114 -7.21 13.66 8.47
C GLY A 114 -6.78 13.68 7.01
N SER A 115 -6.08 12.64 6.59
CA SER A 115 -5.66 12.42 5.21
C SER A 115 -6.12 11.07 4.70
N VAL A 116 -6.35 11.00 3.40
CA VAL A 116 -6.58 9.74 2.69
C VAL A 116 -5.34 9.41 1.89
N TRP A 117 -4.80 8.22 2.11
CA TRP A 117 -3.63 7.71 1.41
C TRP A 117 -4.01 6.51 0.57
N GLU A 118 -3.57 6.50 -0.68
CA GLU A 118 -3.65 5.33 -1.53
C GLU A 118 -2.33 4.58 -1.43
N VAL A 119 -2.40 3.34 -0.95
CA VAL A 119 -1.26 2.43 -0.88
C VAL A 119 -1.46 1.34 -1.92
N THR A 120 -0.45 1.17 -2.76
CA THR A 120 -0.42 0.13 -3.80
C THR A 120 0.76 -0.77 -3.54
N PHE A 121 0.54 -2.08 -3.46
CA PHE A 121 1.62 -3.05 -3.27
C PHE A 121 1.46 -4.27 -4.17
N ARG A 122 2.59 -4.92 -4.46
CA ARG A 122 2.69 -6.01 -5.44
C ARG A 122 2.99 -7.31 -4.75
N ILE A 123 2.24 -8.37 -5.08
CA ILE A 123 2.53 -9.73 -4.62
C ILE A 123 2.85 -10.62 -5.85
N PRO A 124 4.08 -11.15 -5.99
CA PRO A 124 4.48 -12.02 -7.10
C PRO A 124 3.64 -13.29 -7.16
N LYS A 125 3.21 -13.74 -8.35
CA LYS A 125 2.50 -15.02 -8.52
C LYS A 125 3.46 -16.22 -8.55
N TYR A 126 4.72 -15.98 -8.91
CA TYR A 126 5.75 -16.99 -9.06
C TYR A 126 6.89 -16.71 -8.09
N TYR A 127 7.24 -17.71 -7.28
CA TYR A 127 8.31 -17.64 -6.29
C TYR A 127 9.48 -18.57 -6.60
N HIS A 128 9.52 -19.14 -7.82
CA HIS A 128 10.61 -19.99 -8.26
C HIS A 128 11.89 -19.15 -8.42
N LEU A 129 12.69 -19.14 -7.36
CA LEU A 129 14.08 -18.67 -7.38
C LEU A 129 14.95 -19.77 -8.01
N SER A 130 14.74 -20.09 -9.27
CA SER A 130 15.73 -20.88 -10.01
C SER A 130 16.97 -20.00 -10.15
N PRO A 131 18.16 -20.44 -9.71
CA PRO A 131 19.39 -19.70 -9.94
C PRO A 131 19.53 -19.47 -11.44
N ILE A 132 19.74 -18.22 -11.85
CA ILE A 132 20.15 -17.94 -13.23
C ILE A 132 21.56 -18.49 -13.35
N LEU A 133 21.71 -19.66 -13.99
CA LEU A 133 23.02 -20.20 -14.34
C LEU A 133 23.61 -19.25 -15.40
N TYR A 134 24.60 -18.46 -15.00
CA TYR A 134 25.44 -17.74 -15.95
C TYR A 134 26.28 -18.77 -16.69
N GLU A 135 25.91 -19.07 -17.94
CA GLU A 135 26.81 -19.78 -18.84
C GLU A 135 27.94 -18.82 -19.20
N ASP A 136 29.10 -19.01 -18.58
CA ASP A 136 30.35 -18.41 -19.02
C ASP A 136 30.59 -18.86 -20.46
N LYS A 137 30.26 -18.00 -21.42
CA LYS A 137 30.74 -18.14 -22.79
C LYS A 137 32.24 -17.86 -22.76
N GLN A 138 33.02 -18.90 -22.51
CA GLN A 138 34.46 -18.88 -22.75
C GLN A 138 34.68 -18.65 -24.25
N LEU A 139 35.19 -17.46 -24.57
CA LEU A 139 35.72 -17.06 -25.87
C LEU A 139 37.11 -17.68 -26.08
#